data_AF-A0AA88L0Q8-F1
#
_entry.id   AF-A0AA88L0Q8-F1
#
_cell.length_a   1.000
_cell.length_b   1.000
_cell.length_c   1.000
_cell.angle_alpha   90.00
_cell.angle_beta   90.00
_cell.angle_gamma   90.00
#
_symmetry.space_group_name_H-M   'P 1'
#
loop_
_entity.id
_entity.type
_entity.pdbx_description
1 polymer ?
#
loop_
_entity_poly.entity_id
_entity_poly.type
_entity_poly.pdbx_seq_one_letter_code
_entity_poly.pdbx_strand_id
1 'polypeptide(L)'
;MKGNENAITKLNDHILSNGFPKPEYVYACSFEWTMACKIGEDLSASGCARKKKHAKRIAAAAMLDKLKNSPSLLASSTGDKQVITKLNNHVQSNGLPKPEYVCVKDSPEIKCIVTCKIGEDLSASGCASRKKDAKRIAAAAMLDKLKDSALLFASSTDPVPELVKKALDTGFREPEYVSTQNHDMCVTKLHGKNWWKTTCKIGEDMCTSENRKSQIETYRGLARIKLLELKREARKLKVTCLDQSSSKYLDIRDKVLKYIQPVHRWRPEVYSIKEVFNPNLLEDFYSCQADLIEPSTIREKFHGTDSEAINAIILNGFRLPINDTQVRMFGRGIYFATDSSKSAQDVYTEGSNVLLLCDVLLGKEMKVLSPKYNMNLETIKNLGYDSIFAPRDTRNQGGVLFDEFVIYDPRQAYPRYIISYK
;
A
#
# COMPACT_ATOMS: atom_id res chain seq x y z
N MET A 1 -4.88 -38.47 6.50
CA MET A 1 -6.04 -37.55 6.41
C MET A 1 -7.23 -38.08 7.24
N LYS A 2 -7.18 -37.98 8.58
CA LYS A 2 -8.26 -38.45 9.49
C LYS A 2 -8.71 -37.40 10.52
N GLY A 3 -8.59 -36.10 10.20
CA GLY A 3 -8.86 -35.01 11.15
C GLY A 3 -10.17 -34.24 10.95
N ASN A 4 -10.92 -34.46 9.85
CA ASN A 4 -11.88 -33.45 9.36
C ASN A 4 -13.34 -33.94 9.25
N GLU A 5 -13.72 -35.01 9.96
CA GLU A 5 -15.08 -35.55 9.85
C GLU A 5 -16.15 -34.74 10.59
N ASN A 6 -15.76 -33.96 11.61
CA ASN A 6 -16.70 -33.29 12.50
C ASN A 6 -16.53 -31.76 12.61
N ALA A 7 -15.88 -31.12 11.62
CA ALA A 7 -15.60 -29.68 11.65
C ALA A 7 -16.85 -28.79 11.73
N ILE A 8 -17.96 -29.20 11.10
CA ILE A 8 -19.23 -28.46 11.12
C ILE A 8 -19.83 -28.46 12.53
N THR A 9 -19.85 -29.61 13.20
CA THR A 9 -20.36 -29.75 14.58
C THR A 9 -19.50 -28.95 15.54
N LYS A 10 -18.17 -29.09 15.46
CA LYS A 10 -17.22 -28.31 16.26
C LYS A 10 -17.40 -26.80 16.07
N LEU A 11 -17.69 -26.34 14.86
CA LEU A 11 -17.96 -24.94 14.57
C LEU A 11 -19.29 -24.50 15.21
N ASN A 12 -20.35 -25.30 15.09
CA ASN A 12 -21.63 -25.00 15.71
C ASN A 12 -21.53 -24.92 17.24
N ASP A 13 -20.83 -25.86 17.87
CA ASP A 13 -20.62 -25.86 19.32
C ASP A 13 -19.82 -24.63 19.77
N HIS A 14 -18.79 -24.25 18.99
CA HIS A 14 -17.99 -23.06 19.26
C HIS A 14 -18.78 -21.76 19.07
N ILE A 15 -19.66 -21.69 18.07
CA ILE A 15 -20.55 -20.55 17.81
C ILE A 15 -21.56 -20.40 18.94
N LEU A 16 -22.19 -21.50 19.35
CA LEU A 16 -23.13 -21.52 20.47
C LEU A 16 -22.47 -21.08 21.77
N SER A 17 -21.26 -21.57 22.05
CA SER A 17 -20.52 -21.24 23.28
C SER A 17 -20.04 -19.79 23.33
N ASN A 18 -19.78 -19.17 22.18
CA ASN A 18 -19.25 -17.80 22.08
C ASN A 18 -20.27 -16.76 21.60
N GLY A 19 -21.54 -17.12 21.47
CA GLY A 19 -22.63 -16.19 21.15
C GLY A 19 -22.61 -15.62 19.72
N PHE A 20 -21.93 -16.29 18.79
CA PHE A 20 -21.91 -15.89 17.38
C PHE A 20 -23.25 -16.23 16.69
N PRO A 21 -23.64 -15.51 15.63
CA PRO A 21 -24.77 -15.90 14.80
C PRO A 21 -24.50 -17.26 14.13
N LYS A 22 -25.59 -17.98 13.82
CA LYS A 22 -25.51 -19.31 13.19
C LYS A 22 -24.74 -19.21 11.86
N PRO A 23 -23.83 -20.15 11.55
CA PRO A 23 -23.04 -20.08 10.34
C PRO A 23 -23.90 -20.36 9.11
N GLU A 24 -23.84 -19.47 8.14
CA GLU A 24 -24.50 -19.61 6.84
C GLU A 24 -23.53 -20.13 5.80
N TYR A 25 -23.99 -21.02 4.93
CA TYR A 25 -23.15 -21.63 3.89
C TYR A 25 -23.67 -21.28 2.51
N VAL A 26 -22.97 -20.38 1.82
CA VAL A 26 -23.31 -19.90 0.48
C VAL A 26 -22.45 -20.61 -0.57
N TYR A 27 -23.05 -20.94 -1.70
CA TYR A 27 -22.35 -21.52 -2.84
C TYR A 27 -21.63 -20.41 -3.63
N ALA A 28 -20.32 -20.58 -3.86
CA ALA A 28 -19.48 -19.51 -4.40
C ALA A 28 -19.02 -19.74 -5.85
N CYS A 29 -18.89 -20.99 -6.34
CA CYS A 29 -18.42 -21.28 -7.70
C CYS A 29 -18.78 -22.71 -8.16
N SER A 30 -18.93 -22.90 -9.48
CA SER A 30 -19.48 -24.11 -10.12
C SER A 30 -18.51 -25.10 -10.75
N PHE A 31 -17.28 -24.72 -11.08
CA PHE A 31 -16.30 -25.64 -11.68
C PHE A 31 -15.61 -26.56 -10.66
N GLU A 32 -15.60 -26.18 -9.38
CA GLU A 32 -15.28 -27.02 -8.23
C GLU A 32 -16.18 -26.61 -7.06
N TRP A 33 -16.69 -27.54 -6.24
CA TRP A 33 -17.63 -27.17 -5.17
C TRP A 33 -16.92 -26.25 -4.17
N THR A 34 -17.18 -24.95 -4.28
CA THR A 34 -16.66 -23.94 -3.36
C THR A 34 -17.79 -23.44 -2.49
N MET A 35 -17.63 -23.62 -1.18
CA MET A 35 -18.60 -23.20 -0.18
C MET A 35 -17.98 -22.10 0.67
N ALA A 36 -18.68 -20.98 0.84
CA ALA A 36 -18.33 -19.92 1.78
C ALA A 36 -19.16 -20.10 3.06
N CYS A 37 -18.50 -20.27 4.20
CA CYS A 37 -19.08 -20.17 5.53
C CYS A 37 -19.03 -18.70 5.97
N LYS A 38 -20.16 -18.14 6.38
CA LYS A 38 -20.29 -16.77 6.90
C LYS A 38 -20.86 -16.79 8.31
N ILE A 39 -20.34 -15.95 9.18
CA ILE A 39 -20.82 -15.73 10.55
C ILE A 39 -20.99 -14.23 10.73
N GLY A 40 -22.23 -13.75 10.68
CA GLY A 40 -22.50 -12.31 10.66
C GLY A 40 -22.02 -11.65 9.37
N GLU A 41 -21.81 -10.33 9.39
CA GLU A 41 -21.43 -9.55 8.21
C GLU A 41 -19.93 -9.59 7.94
N ASP A 42 -19.10 -9.72 8.99
CA ASP A 42 -17.65 -9.47 8.90
C ASP A 42 -16.80 -10.74 8.81
N LEU A 43 -17.33 -11.92 9.16
CA LEU A 43 -16.55 -13.17 9.18
C LEU A 43 -16.96 -14.08 8.03
N SER A 44 -15.99 -14.37 7.15
CA SER A 44 -16.16 -15.34 6.07
C SER A 44 -14.94 -16.24 5.90
N ALA A 45 -15.17 -17.51 5.55
CA ALA A 45 -14.12 -18.48 5.22
C ALA A 45 -14.63 -19.41 4.12
N SER A 46 -13.80 -19.77 3.15
CA SER A 46 -14.18 -20.65 2.04
C SER A 46 -13.48 -22.01 2.13
N GLY A 47 -14.08 -23.00 1.47
CA GLY A 47 -13.49 -24.31 1.27
C GLY A 47 -13.89 -24.89 -0.07
N CYS A 48 -12.90 -25.43 -0.80
CA CYS A 48 -13.09 -26.06 -2.10
C CYS A 48 -12.94 -27.59 -2.02
N ALA A 49 -13.79 -28.34 -2.71
CA ALA A 49 -13.64 -29.79 -2.86
C ALA A 49 -14.37 -30.33 -4.11
N ARG A 50 -14.09 -31.59 -4.46
CA ARG A 50 -14.84 -32.33 -5.49
C ARG A 50 -16.29 -32.69 -5.09
N LYS A 51 -16.66 -32.55 -3.82
CA LYS A 51 -18.02 -32.83 -3.30
C LYS A 51 -18.51 -31.72 -2.38
N LYS A 52 -19.76 -31.27 -2.54
CA LYS A 52 -20.42 -30.24 -1.71
C LYS A 52 -20.25 -30.44 -0.20
N LYS A 53 -20.44 -31.69 0.28
CA LYS A 53 -20.29 -32.05 1.70
C LYS A 53 -18.87 -31.83 2.21
N HIS A 54 -17.86 -32.07 1.39
CA HIS A 54 -16.46 -31.89 1.76
C HIS A 54 -16.06 -30.41 1.73
N ALA A 55 -16.53 -29.67 0.73
CA ALA A 55 -16.34 -28.22 0.63
C ALA A 55 -16.89 -27.48 1.86
N LYS A 56 -18.10 -27.84 2.32
CA LYS A 56 -18.68 -27.31 3.56
C LYS A 56 -17.81 -27.58 4.80
N ARG A 57 -17.24 -28.79 4.90
CA ARG A 57 -16.37 -29.16 6.03
C ARG A 57 -15.06 -28.38 6.03
N ILE A 58 -14.45 -28.20 4.85
CA ILE A 58 -13.23 -27.40 4.70
C ILE A 58 -13.50 -25.94 5.06
N ALA A 59 -14.63 -25.38 4.59
CA ALA A 59 -15.04 -24.01 4.94
C ALA A 59 -15.27 -23.86 6.46
N ALA A 60 -15.87 -24.86 7.11
CA ALA A 60 -16.09 -24.87 8.55
C ALA A 60 -14.78 -24.96 9.35
N ALA A 61 -13.83 -25.79 8.90
CA ALA A 61 -12.52 -25.91 9.52
C ALA A 61 -11.71 -24.61 9.38
N ALA A 62 -11.70 -24.01 8.20
CA ALA A 62 -11.06 -22.72 7.97
C ALA A 62 -11.66 -21.60 8.83
N MET A 63 -12.99 -21.63 9.03
CA MET A 63 -13.66 -20.69 9.94
C MET A 63 -13.24 -20.91 11.41
N LEU A 64 -13.17 -22.15 11.88
CA LEU A 64 -12.68 -22.48 13.22
C LEU A 64 -11.24 -22.00 13.45
N ASP A 65 -10.36 -22.19 12.47
CA ASP A 65 -8.97 -21.73 12.58
C ASP A 65 -8.90 -20.19 12.57
N LYS A 66 -9.73 -19.51 11.77
CA LYS A 66 -9.87 -18.05 11.83
C LYS A 66 -10.34 -17.55 13.20
N LEU A 67 -11.28 -18.25 13.82
CA LEU A 67 -11.79 -17.92 15.16
C LEU A 67 -10.76 -18.20 16.26
N LYS A 68 -9.91 -19.23 16.11
CA LYS A 68 -8.84 -19.54 17.08
C LYS A 68 -7.62 -18.63 16.96
N ASN A 69 -7.28 -18.22 15.74
CA ASN A 69 -6.09 -17.41 15.45
C ASN A 69 -6.36 -15.89 15.54
N SER A 70 -7.57 -15.48 15.92
CA SER A 70 -7.94 -14.09 16.22
C SER A 70 -8.28 -13.97 17.71
N PRO A 71 -7.30 -13.74 18.60
CA PRO A 71 -7.55 -13.66 20.05
C PRO A 71 -8.44 -12.47 20.47
N SER A 72 -8.71 -11.54 19.55
CA SER A 72 -9.51 -10.32 19.76
C SER A 72 -11.04 -10.55 19.76
N LEU A 73 -11.52 -11.78 19.56
CA LEU A 73 -12.97 -12.09 19.53
C LEU A 73 -13.44 -13.06 20.63
N LEU A 74 -12.59 -13.43 21.58
CA LEU A 74 -12.92 -14.36 22.67
C LEU A 74 -13.25 -13.69 24.01
N ALA A 75 -13.32 -12.36 24.07
CA ALA A 75 -13.64 -11.63 25.29
C ALA A 75 -15.08 -11.09 25.31
N SER A 76 -16.09 -11.94 25.10
CA SER A 76 -17.49 -11.49 25.26
C SER A 76 -18.45 -12.62 25.67
N SER A 77 -18.27 -13.18 26.86
CA SER A 77 -19.34 -13.95 27.50
C SER A 77 -19.53 -13.71 29.00
N THR A 78 -18.71 -12.86 29.63
CA THR A 78 -18.99 -12.39 31.00
C THR A 78 -18.80 -10.88 31.07
N GLY A 79 -19.92 -10.18 31.25
CA GLY A 79 -19.95 -8.72 31.34
C GLY A 79 -19.08 -8.24 32.49
N ASP A 80 -17.98 -7.59 32.15
CA ASP A 80 -17.21 -6.81 33.10
C ASP A 80 -18.13 -5.72 33.65
N LYS A 81 -18.62 -5.93 34.87
CA LYS A 81 -19.58 -5.03 35.53
C LYS A 81 -19.01 -3.63 35.68
N GLN A 82 -17.69 -3.48 35.59
CA GLN A 82 -16.96 -2.22 35.76
C GLN A 82 -16.61 -1.53 34.42
N VAL A 83 -16.97 -2.08 33.26
CA VAL A 83 -16.52 -1.54 31.96
C VAL A 83 -16.93 -0.08 31.72
N ILE A 84 -18.13 0.30 32.19
CA ILE A 84 -18.62 1.68 32.08
C ILE A 84 -17.82 2.61 33.01
N THR A 85 -17.48 2.14 34.22
CA THR A 85 -16.61 2.88 35.15
C THR A 85 -15.21 3.04 34.58
N LYS A 86 -14.67 1.99 33.95
CA LYS A 86 -13.37 2.05 33.25
C LYS A 86 -13.37 3.08 32.12
N LEU A 87 -14.43 3.12 31.31
CA LEU A 87 -14.56 4.13 30.25
C LEU A 87 -14.66 5.54 30.83
N ASN A 88 -15.47 5.76 31.87
CA ASN A 88 -15.58 7.08 32.51
C ASN A 88 -14.24 7.55 33.08
N ASN A 89 -13.52 6.67 33.78
CA ASN A 89 -12.20 7.01 34.33
C ASN A 89 -11.19 7.31 33.21
N HIS A 90 -11.19 6.54 32.13
CA HIS A 90 -10.29 6.73 30.98
C HIS A 90 -10.57 8.04 30.24
N VAL A 91 -11.84 8.39 30.06
CA VAL A 91 -12.25 9.66 29.43
C VAL A 91 -11.86 10.84 30.32
N GLN A 92 -12.07 10.72 31.64
CA GLN A 92 -11.68 11.75 32.59
C GLN A 92 -10.16 11.94 32.68
N SER A 93 -9.37 10.87 32.67
CA SER A 93 -7.90 10.95 32.72
C SER A 93 -7.29 11.54 31.45
N ASN A 94 -7.98 11.44 30.31
CA ASN A 94 -7.51 11.94 29.01
C ASN A 94 -8.18 13.26 28.59
N GLY A 95 -8.93 13.92 29.49
CA GLY A 95 -9.56 15.22 29.21
C GLY A 95 -10.66 15.18 28.14
N LEU A 96 -11.23 14.01 27.86
CA LEU A 96 -12.27 13.84 26.84
C LEU A 96 -13.68 14.15 27.41
N PRO A 97 -14.66 14.55 26.55
CA PRO A 97 -16.04 14.77 26.98
C PRO A 97 -16.68 13.51 27.56
N LYS A 98 -17.56 13.69 28.55
CA LYS A 98 -18.24 12.57 29.21
C LYS A 98 -19.02 11.70 28.21
N PRO A 99 -19.00 10.35 28.32
CA PRO A 99 -19.71 9.49 27.38
C PRO A 99 -21.23 9.60 27.52
N GLU A 100 -21.90 9.84 26.40
CA GLU A 100 -23.36 9.88 26.30
C GLU A 100 -23.90 8.58 25.68
N TYR A 101 -25.02 8.06 26.19
CA TYR A 101 -25.61 6.81 25.70
C TYR A 101 -27.01 7.05 25.18
N VAL A 102 -27.17 6.94 23.86
CA VAL A 102 -28.44 7.09 23.16
C VAL A 102 -29.00 5.70 22.82
N CYS A 103 -30.25 5.46 23.22
CA CYS A 103 -30.97 4.23 22.87
C CYS A 103 -31.63 4.44 21.50
N VAL A 104 -31.27 3.63 20.51
CA VAL A 104 -31.73 3.83 19.12
C VAL A 104 -32.96 2.97 18.81
N LYS A 105 -33.10 1.78 19.44
CA LYS A 105 -34.27 0.91 19.32
C LYS A 105 -34.50 0.12 20.62
N ASP A 106 -35.73 0.10 21.12
CA ASP A 106 -36.17 -0.62 22.33
C ASP A 106 -37.51 -1.30 22.01
N SER A 107 -37.53 -2.63 21.88
CA SER A 107 -38.77 -3.40 21.68
C SER A 107 -38.68 -4.70 22.49
N PRO A 108 -39.73 -5.12 23.21
CA PRO A 108 -39.69 -6.30 24.10
C PRO A 108 -39.28 -7.61 23.40
N GLU A 109 -39.44 -7.67 22.08
CA GLU A 109 -39.18 -8.85 21.24
C GLU A 109 -37.89 -8.73 20.40
N ILE A 110 -37.18 -7.59 20.44
CA ILE A 110 -35.99 -7.32 19.60
C ILE A 110 -34.82 -6.81 20.46
N LYS A 111 -33.60 -7.25 20.12
CA LYS A 111 -32.35 -6.81 20.79
C LYS A 111 -32.26 -5.28 20.87
N CYS A 112 -31.99 -4.75 22.07
CA CYS A 112 -31.80 -3.33 22.34
C CYS A 112 -30.45 -2.86 21.78
N ILE A 113 -30.47 -1.75 21.03
CA ILE A 113 -29.27 -1.12 20.46
C ILE A 113 -29.01 0.19 21.18
N VAL A 114 -27.81 0.31 21.75
CA VAL A 114 -27.35 1.51 22.44
C VAL A 114 -26.08 2.02 21.77
N THR A 115 -26.05 3.31 21.45
CA THR A 115 -24.88 4.00 20.92
C THR A 115 -24.26 4.88 22.00
N CYS A 116 -22.98 4.65 22.30
CA CYS A 116 -22.13 5.50 23.11
C CYS A 116 -21.49 6.56 22.21
N LYS A 117 -21.49 7.83 22.64
CA LYS A 117 -20.85 8.96 21.96
C LYS A 117 -19.92 9.70 22.93
N ILE A 118 -18.78 10.16 22.43
CA ILE A 118 -17.80 10.98 23.15
C ILE A 118 -17.44 12.16 22.23
N GLY A 119 -17.89 13.37 22.57
CA GLY A 119 -17.76 14.52 21.67
C GLY A 119 -18.53 14.33 20.35
N GLU A 120 -18.13 15.05 19.31
CA GLU A 120 -18.80 15.05 18.00
C GLU A 120 -18.37 13.87 17.10
N ASP A 121 -17.11 13.45 17.20
CA ASP A 121 -16.48 12.56 16.21
C ASP A 121 -16.41 11.07 16.63
N LEU A 122 -16.58 10.74 17.92
CA LEU A 122 -16.42 9.37 18.41
C LEU A 122 -17.76 8.75 18.79
N SER A 123 -18.11 7.65 18.12
CA SER A 123 -19.29 6.84 18.44
C SER A 123 -19.03 5.33 18.35
N ALA A 124 -19.68 4.56 19.20
CA ALA A 124 -19.63 3.09 19.21
C ALA A 124 -20.97 2.51 19.65
N SER A 125 -21.40 1.40 19.05
CA SER A 125 -22.72 0.82 19.33
C SER A 125 -22.61 -0.58 19.90
N GLY A 126 -23.55 -0.94 20.77
CA GLY A 126 -23.68 -2.27 21.36
C GLY A 126 -25.11 -2.78 21.27
N CYS A 127 -25.26 -4.09 21.07
CA CYS A 127 -26.54 -4.75 20.87
C CYS A 127 -26.70 -5.91 21.86
N ALA A 128 -27.78 -5.93 22.64
CA ALA A 128 -28.06 -7.02 23.59
C ALA A 128 -29.55 -7.16 23.88
N SER A 129 -29.96 -8.28 24.46
CA SER A 129 -31.36 -8.50 24.90
C SER A 129 -31.78 -7.55 26.03
N ARG A 130 -30.83 -7.02 26.82
CA ARG A 130 -31.09 -6.05 27.89
C ARG A 130 -30.35 -4.74 27.61
N LYS A 131 -31.04 -3.60 27.78
CA LYS A 131 -30.47 -2.25 27.64
C LYS A 131 -29.20 -2.02 28.45
N LYS A 132 -29.11 -2.60 29.66
CA LYS A 132 -27.93 -2.53 30.52
C LYS A 132 -26.72 -3.24 29.91
N ASP A 133 -26.93 -4.35 29.21
CA ASP A 133 -25.86 -5.11 28.57
C ASP A 133 -25.47 -4.48 27.24
N ALA A 134 -26.44 -3.94 26.48
CA ALA A 134 -26.17 -3.16 25.27
C ALA A 134 -25.30 -1.93 25.57
N LYS A 135 -25.56 -1.23 26.70
CA LYS A 135 -24.70 -0.14 27.20
C LYS A 135 -23.27 -0.59 27.48
N ARG A 136 -23.08 -1.75 28.10
CA ARG A 136 -21.74 -2.28 28.42
C ARG A 136 -20.98 -2.66 27.17
N ILE A 137 -21.65 -3.26 26.19
CA ILE A 137 -21.05 -3.61 24.90
C ILE A 137 -20.65 -2.34 24.14
N ALA A 138 -21.52 -1.32 24.12
CA ALA A 138 -21.20 -0.03 23.52
C ALA A 138 -19.99 0.64 24.21
N ALA A 139 -19.91 0.56 25.54
CA ALA A 139 -18.79 1.10 26.33
C ALA A 139 -17.48 0.33 26.09
N ALA A 140 -17.54 -1.00 25.97
CA ALA A 140 -16.39 -1.83 25.65
C ALA A 140 -15.86 -1.54 24.24
N ALA A 141 -16.74 -1.48 23.24
CA ALA A 141 -16.38 -1.10 21.88
C ALA A 141 -15.80 0.31 21.80
N MET A 142 -16.30 1.24 22.63
CA MET A 142 -15.73 2.58 22.74
C MET A 142 -14.33 2.56 23.39
N LEU A 143 -14.13 1.78 24.45
CA LEU A 143 -12.80 1.60 25.06
C LEU A 143 -11.80 1.00 24.08
N ASP A 144 -12.21 0.04 23.25
CA ASP A 144 -11.30 -0.55 22.26
C ASP A 144 -11.01 0.43 21.13
N LYS A 145 -11.99 1.22 20.66
CA LYS A 145 -11.70 2.35 19.75
C LYS A 145 -10.74 3.37 20.36
N LEU A 146 -10.90 3.68 21.65
CA LEU A 146 -10.00 4.58 22.36
C LEU A 146 -8.62 3.96 22.57
N LYS A 147 -8.51 2.64 22.79
CA LYS A 147 -7.23 1.93 22.84
C LYS A 147 -6.57 1.83 21.48
N ASP A 148 -7.32 1.64 20.40
CA ASP A 148 -6.77 1.65 19.04
C ASP A 148 -6.28 3.06 18.69
N SER A 149 -7.02 4.10 19.09
CA SER A 149 -6.52 5.47 19.04
C SER A 149 -5.33 5.68 19.97
N ALA A 150 -5.30 5.06 21.15
CA ALA A 150 -4.18 5.13 22.07
C ALA A 150 -3.00 4.24 21.65
N LEU A 151 -3.15 3.26 20.77
CA LEU A 151 -2.06 2.53 20.10
C LEU A 151 -1.51 3.37 18.94
N LEU A 152 -2.37 4.16 18.30
CA LEU A 152 -1.97 5.24 17.38
C LEU A 152 -1.23 6.37 18.13
N PHE A 153 -1.52 6.63 19.41
CA PHE A 153 -0.83 7.61 20.26
C PHE A 153 0.27 7.03 21.17
N ALA A 154 0.31 5.73 21.48
CA ALA A 154 1.37 5.08 22.28
C ALA A 154 2.67 4.93 21.49
N SER A 155 2.59 5.03 20.16
CA SER A 155 3.76 5.27 19.30
C SER A 155 4.42 6.64 19.51
N SER A 156 3.84 7.52 20.35
CA SER A 156 4.44 8.79 20.76
C SER A 156 5.21 8.75 22.09
N THR A 157 5.31 7.60 22.78
CA THR A 157 6.12 7.46 24.01
C THR A 157 7.05 6.25 24.08
N ASP A 158 7.04 5.35 23.11
CA ASP A 158 8.18 4.42 22.93
C ASP A 158 9.31 5.13 22.18
N PRO A 159 10.58 4.92 22.57
CA PRO A 159 11.69 5.61 21.94
C PRO A 159 11.71 5.25 20.46
N VAL A 160 11.40 6.25 19.62
CA VAL A 160 11.81 6.31 18.22
C VAL A 160 13.17 5.60 18.14
N PRO A 161 13.30 4.47 17.39
CA PRO A 161 14.55 3.72 17.34
C PRO A 161 15.67 4.72 17.14
N GLU A 162 16.74 4.66 17.93
CA GLU A 162 17.72 5.74 18.05
C GLU A 162 18.29 6.18 16.68
N LEU A 163 18.22 5.30 15.68
CA LEU A 163 18.46 5.54 14.26
C LEU A 163 17.49 6.51 13.57
N VAL A 164 16.18 6.42 13.84
CA VAL A 164 15.13 7.30 13.28
C VAL A 164 15.17 8.68 13.94
N LYS A 165 15.49 8.76 15.25
CA LYS A 165 15.71 10.04 15.95
C LYS A 165 16.98 10.72 15.44
N LYS A 166 18.07 9.96 15.25
CA LYS A 166 19.28 10.45 14.57
C LYS A 166 19.01 10.93 13.15
N ALA A 167 18.18 10.22 12.37
CA ALA A 167 17.84 10.65 11.02
C ALA A 167 17.06 11.98 11.03
N LEU A 168 16.07 12.12 11.91
CA LEU A 168 15.28 13.35 12.03
C LEU A 168 16.11 14.53 12.56
N ASP A 169 16.98 14.31 13.56
CA ASP A 169 17.78 15.38 14.20
C ASP A 169 19.02 15.79 13.38
N THR A 170 19.52 14.94 12.49
CA THR A 170 20.67 15.28 11.60
C THR A 170 20.26 15.99 10.31
N GLY A 171 18.97 16.31 10.15
CA GLY A 171 18.46 16.90 8.92
C GLY A 171 18.71 15.96 7.74
N PHE A 172 18.12 14.76 7.78
CA PHE A 172 18.15 13.80 6.68
C PHE A 172 17.63 14.47 5.39
N ARG A 173 18.56 15.03 4.62
CA ARG A 173 18.38 15.26 3.20
C ARG A 173 18.14 13.89 2.59
N GLU A 174 17.12 13.78 1.74
CA GLU A 174 17.04 12.67 0.79
C GLU A 174 18.44 12.45 0.21
N PRO A 175 18.97 11.21 0.19
CA PRO A 175 20.30 10.99 -0.33
C PRO A 175 20.33 11.51 -1.76
N GLU A 176 21.08 12.59 -1.99
CA GLU A 176 21.36 13.10 -3.32
C GLU A 176 21.87 11.94 -4.16
N TYR A 177 21.22 11.79 -5.31
CA TYR A 177 21.27 10.62 -6.16
C TYR A 177 22.66 10.53 -6.83
N VAL A 178 23.62 9.86 -6.20
CA VAL A 178 24.87 9.50 -6.87
C VAL A 178 24.55 8.36 -7.84
N SER A 179 24.38 8.72 -9.11
CA SER A 179 24.29 7.76 -10.20
C SER A 179 25.59 6.98 -10.31
N THR A 180 25.60 5.71 -9.92
CA THR A 180 26.71 4.80 -10.20
C THR A 180 26.69 4.38 -11.67
N GLN A 181 27.04 5.32 -12.54
CA GLN A 181 27.54 5.07 -13.89
C GLN A 181 28.61 6.11 -14.17
N ASN A 182 29.87 5.76 -13.94
CA ASN A 182 30.98 6.12 -14.82
C ASN A 182 32.23 5.31 -14.45
N HIS A 183 32.72 4.61 -15.47
CA HIS A 183 34.07 4.09 -15.58
C HIS A 183 35.10 5.23 -15.40
N ASP A 184 36.23 4.87 -14.80
CA ASP A 184 37.55 5.50 -14.89
C ASP A 184 37.65 6.99 -15.27
N MET A 185 38.07 7.82 -14.31
CA MET A 185 39.25 8.69 -14.41
C MET A 185 39.33 9.63 -13.19
N CYS A 186 40.28 9.39 -12.29
CA CYS A 186 41.43 10.28 -12.04
C CYS A 186 42.22 9.74 -10.83
N VAL A 187 43.28 9.00 -11.12
CA VAL A 187 44.32 8.67 -10.15
C VAL A 187 45.21 9.90 -9.99
N THR A 188 45.04 10.68 -8.94
CA THR A 188 46.12 11.54 -8.43
C THR A 188 46.29 11.39 -6.92
N LYS A 189 47.48 10.90 -6.59
CA LYS A 189 48.08 10.60 -5.28
C LYS A 189 47.63 11.52 -4.14
N LEU A 190 46.89 10.96 -3.18
CA LEU A 190 47.02 11.32 -1.77
C LEU A 190 47.54 10.10 -1.01
N HIS A 191 48.72 10.25 -0.44
CA HIS A 191 49.47 9.21 0.24
C HIS A 191 48.82 8.85 1.58
N GLY A 192 48.72 7.54 1.84
CA GLY A 192 48.78 7.00 3.19
C GLY A 192 47.45 6.89 3.94
N LYS A 193 46.70 5.82 3.67
CA LYS A 193 46.15 4.85 4.66
C LYS A 193 45.12 3.94 3.96
N ASN A 194 45.24 2.64 4.17
CA ASN A 194 44.43 1.58 3.57
C ASN A 194 42.96 1.59 4.05
N TRP A 195 42.17 2.57 3.61
CA TRP A 195 40.73 2.65 3.92
C TRP A 195 39.92 1.53 3.25
N TRP A 196 40.35 1.04 2.08
CA TRP A 196 39.60 0.04 1.29
C TRP A 196 39.59 -1.37 1.92
N LYS A 197 40.55 -1.72 2.79
CA LYS A 197 40.55 -3.01 3.50
C LYS A 197 39.57 -3.06 4.68
N THR A 198 39.18 -1.91 5.23
CA THR A 198 38.24 -1.84 6.35
C THR A 198 36.79 -1.72 5.88
N THR A 199 36.54 -1.13 4.70
CA THR A 199 35.20 -1.09 4.08
C THR A 199 34.73 -2.44 3.55
N CYS A 200 35.64 -3.34 3.17
CA CYS A 200 35.25 -4.70 2.74
C CYS A 200 34.76 -5.60 3.89
N LYS A 201 35.18 -5.37 5.14
CA LYS A 201 34.69 -6.17 6.28
C LYS A 201 33.39 -5.63 6.92
N ILE A 202 33.10 -4.34 6.78
CA ILE A 202 31.84 -3.75 7.27
C ILE A 202 30.69 -4.01 6.26
N GLY A 203 31.01 -4.24 4.99
CA GLY A 203 30.03 -4.57 3.94
C GLY A 203 29.52 -6.02 3.95
N GLU A 204 30.21 -6.96 4.62
CA GLU A 204 29.82 -8.37 4.64
C GLU A 204 28.91 -8.74 5.84
N ASP A 205 28.91 -7.95 6.92
CA ASP A 205 28.15 -8.26 8.15
C ASP A 205 26.75 -7.57 8.23
N MET A 206 26.27 -6.92 7.17
CA MET A 206 25.03 -6.12 7.23
C MET A 206 23.82 -6.67 6.45
N CYS A 207 23.83 -7.97 6.12
CA CYS A 207 22.70 -8.63 5.45
C CYS A 207 22.21 -9.86 6.23
N THR A 208 21.85 -9.68 7.50
CA THR A 208 20.99 -10.65 8.17
C THR A 208 19.55 -10.44 7.70
N SER A 209 18.77 -11.52 7.60
CA SER A 209 17.35 -11.44 7.24
C SER A 209 16.54 -10.61 8.24
N GLU A 210 16.99 -10.56 9.50
CA GLU A 210 16.46 -9.72 10.59
C GLU A 210 16.58 -8.22 10.26
N ASN A 211 17.77 -7.75 9.84
CA ASN A 211 18.02 -6.35 9.52
C ASN A 211 17.17 -5.87 8.34
N ARG A 212 17.01 -6.72 7.31
CA ARG A 212 16.18 -6.39 6.16
C ARG A 212 14.70 -6.27 6.52
N LYS A 213 14.17 -7.16 7.35
CA LYS A 213 12.77 -7.09 7.83
C LYS A 213 12.53 -5.81 8.62
N SER A 214 13.45 -5.45 9.52
CA SER A 214 13.38 -4.21 10.30
C SER A 214 13.38 -2.97 9.40
N GLN A 215 14.24 -2.95 8.37
CA GLN A 215 14.29 -1.86 7.41
C GLN A 215 12.99 -1.74 6.60
N ILE A 216 12.43 -2.86 6.13
CA ILE A 216 11.13 -2.89 5.42
C ILE A 216 10.03 -2.28 6.30
N GLU A 217 9.92 -2.69 7.57
CA GLU A 217 8.87 -2.17 8.45
C GLU A 217 9.07 -0.68 8.74
N THR A 218 10.32 -0.21 8.82
CA THR A 218 10.63 1.22 8.95
C THR A 218 10.07 2.03 7.77
N TYR A 219 10.30 1.59 6.53
CA TYR A 219 9.77 2.26 5.35
C TYR A 219 8.24 2.21 5.27
N ARG A 220 7.61 1.11 5.71
CA ARG A 220 6.14 1.05 5.84
C ARG A 220 5.64 2.05 6.89
N GLY A 221 6.32 2.16 8.03
CA GLY A 221 6.02 3.15 9.07
C GLY A 221 6.10 4.58 8.53
N LEU A 222 7.17 4.92 7.81
CA LEU A 222 7.32 6.24 7.17
C LEU A 222 6.19 6.54 6.18
N ALA A 223 5.79 5.56 5.36
CA ALA A 223 4.66 5.72 4.44
C ALA A 223 3.34 6.00 5.19
N ARG A 224 3.08 5.28 6.29
CA ARG A 224 1.90 5.50 7.16
C ARG A 224 1.91 6.89 7.82
N ILE A 225 3.08 7.40 8.22
CA ILE A 225 3.21 8.76 8.78
C ILE A 225 2.84 9.80 7.72
N LYS A 226 3.38 9.68 6.50
CA LYS A 226 3.03 10.57 5.39
C LYS A 226 1.53 10.54 5.06
N LEU A 227 0.89 9.38 5.17
CA LEU A 227 -0.56 9.23 5.02
C LEU A 227 -1.34 10.06 6.06
N LEU A 228 -0.89 10.08 7.31
CA LEU A 228 -1.52 10.84 8.39
C LEU A 228 -1.34 12.35 8.21
N GLU A 229 -0.19 12.79 7.70
CA GLU A 229 0.08 14.18 7.37
C GLU A 229 -0.87 14.68 6.27
N LEU A 230 -1.03 13.91 5.20
CA LEU A 230 -1.93 14.25 4.09
C LEU A 230 -3.40 14.35 4.51
N LYS A 231 -3.85 13.52 5.45
CA LYS A 231 -5.23 13.58 5.97
C LYS A 231 -5.56 14.90 6.66
N ARG A 232 -4.54 15.66 7.08
CA ARG A 232 -4.70 16.99 7.70
C ARG A 232 -4.70 18.12 6.67
N GLU A 233 -4.35 17.84 5.42
CA GLU A 233 -4.23 18.85 4.37
C GLU A 233 -5.51 19.02 3.54
N ALA A 234 -5.66 20.19 2.91
CA ALA A 234 -6.77 20.49 2.03
C ALA A 234 -6.73 19.60 0.77
N ARG A 235 -7.84 18.90 0.49
CA ARG A 235 -7.97 17.93 -0.62
C ARG A 235 -8.11 18.56 -2.02
N LYS A 236 -7.36 19.62 -2.31
CA LYS A 236 -7.42 20.33 -3.60
C LYS A 236 -6.20 20.02 -4.44
N LEU A 237 -6.44 19.54 -5.67
CA LEU A 237 -5.42 19.44 -6.72
C LEU A 237 -4.80 20.81 -6.96
N LYS A 238 -3.45 20.87 -6.94
CA LYS A 238 -2.68 22.04 -7.33
C LYS A 238 -1.73 21.64 -8.46
N VAL A 239 -1.69 22.46 -9.50
CA VAL A 239 -0.74 22.33 -10.60
C VAL A 239 -0.04 23.67 -10.72
N THR A 240 1.27 23.70 -10.44
CA THR A 240 2.04 24.93 -10.32
C THR A 240 3.10 24.97 -11.41
N CYS A 241 3.11 26.02 -12.22
CA CYS A 241 4.21 26.25 -13.16
C CYS A 241 5.48 26.58 -12.37
N LEU A 242 6.56 25.85 -12.64
CA LEU A 242 7.85 26.14 -12.04
C LEU A 242 8.51 27.32 -12.77
N ASP A 243 9.14 28.19 -11.99
CA ASP A 243 9.95 29.26 -12.54
C ASP A 243 11.19 28.68 -13.25
N GLN A 244 11.49 29.17 -14.47
CA GLN A 244 12.54 28.60 -15.30
C GLN A 244 13.96 28.78 -14.73
N SER A 245 14.13 29.76 -13.82
CA SER A 245 15.40 29.98 -13.12
C SER A 245 15.50 29.20 -11.81
N SER A 246 14.42 28.58 -11.35
CA SER A 246 14.42 27.78 -10.11
C SER A 246 15.29 26.53 -10.24
N SER A 247 15.97 26.15 -9.16
CA SER A 247 16.79 24.93 -9.12
C SER A 247 15.98 23.69 -9.53
N LYS A 248 14.75 23.57 -9.03
CA LYS A 248 13.84 22.46 -9.35
C LYS A 248 13.55 22.37 -10.86
N TYR A 249 13.31 23.49 -11.53
CA TYR A 249 13.12 23.50 -12.98
C TYR A 249 14.37 23.01 -13.71
N LEU A 250 15.54 23.55 -13.34
CA LEU A 250 16.82 23.21 -13.96
C LEU A 250 17.15 21.72 -13.78
N ASP A 251 16.95 21.16 -12.58
CA ASP A 251 17.19 19.74 -12.29
C ASP A 251 16.33 18.83 -13.17
N ILE A 252 15.03 19.13 -13.30
CA ILE A 252 14.11 18.32 -14.12
C ILE A 252 14.43 18.46 -15.61
N ARG A 253 14.71 19.69 -16.07
CA ARG A 253 15.12 19.94 -17.45
C ARG A 253 16.40 19.17 -17.77
N ASP A 254 17.41 19.28 -16.93
CA ASP A 254 18.70 18.63 -17.14
C ASP A 254 18.54 17.10 -17.09
N LYS A 255 17.62 16.57 -16.27
CA LYS A 255 17.24 15.16 -16.29
C LYS A 255 16.64 14.74 -17.63
N VAL A 256 15.71 15.53 -18.19
CA VAL A 256 15.14 15.26 -19.53
C VAL A 256 16.25 15.19 -20.57
N LEU A 257 17.16 16.17 -20.58
CA LEU A 257 18.23 16.26 -21.57
C LEU A 257 19.29 15.16 -21.40
N LYS A 258 19.61 14.80 -20.15
CA LYS A 258 20.60 13.75 -19.82
C LYS A 258 20.16 12.37 -20.30
N TYR A 259 18.86 12.08 -20.28
CA TYR A 259 18.31 10.75 -20.61
C TYR A 259 17.79 10.64 -22.05
N ILE A 260 18.41 11.40 -22.97
CA ILE A 260 18.16 11.28 -24.41
C ILE A 260 19.07 10.22 -25.02
N GLN A 261 18.47 9.28 -25.76
CA GLN A 261 19.17 8.27 -26.51
C GLN A 261 19.45 8.80 -27.93
N PRO A 262 20.72 8.84 -28.39
CA PRO A 262 21.07 9.43 -29.67
C PRO A 262 20.32 8.84 -30.87
N VAL A 263 20.00 7.54 -30.82
CA VAL A 263 19.29 6.83 -31.89
C VAL A 263 17.84 7.32 -32.07
N HIS A 264 17.22 7.91 -31.04
CA HIS A 264 15.89 8.50 -31.17
C HIS A 264 15.89 9.85 -31.91
N ARG A 265 17.07 10.45 -32.14
CA ARG A 265 17.25 11.72 -32.88
C ARG A 265 16.34 12.87 -32.38
N TRP A 266 15.95 12.82 -31.12
CA TRP A 266 15.08 13.79 -30.47
C TRP A 266 15.91 14.88 -29.80
N ARG A 267 15.59 16.15 -30.07
CA ARG A 267 16.31 17.33 -29.56
C ARG A 267 15.29 18.34 -29.02
N PRO A 268 14.70 18.09 -27.84
CA PRO A 268 13.61 18.91 -27.33
C PRO A 268 14.10 20.27 -26.83
N GLU A 269 13.29 21.30 -27.03
CA GLU A 269 13.35 22.52 -26.22
C GLU A 269 12.26 22.44 -25.13
N VAL A 270 12.66 22.21 -23.89
CA VAL A 270 11.74 22.21 -22.74
C VAL A 270 11.38 23.65 -22.38
N TYR A 271 10.11 24.02 -22.54
CA TYR A 271 9.63 25.39 -22.32
C TYR A 271 8.71 25.55 -21.10
N SER A 272 8.17 24.45 -20.56
CA SER A 272 7.28 24.49 -19.41
C SER A 272 7.40 23.21 -18.59
N ILE A 273 7.54 23.37 -17.27
CA ILE A 273 7.47 22.28 -16.29
C ILE A 273 6.46 22.69 -15.23
N LYS A 274 5.47 21.82 -14.99
CA LYS A 274 4.45 22.02 -13.95
C LYS A 274 4.57 20.93 -12.89
N GLU A 275 4.64 21.33 -11.63
CA GLU A 275 4.59 20.43 -10.49
C GLU A 275 3.13 20.11 -10.15
N VAL A 276 2.84 18.83 -9.97
CA VAL A 276 1.52 18.30 -9.64
C VAL A 276 1.50 17.93 -8.17
N PHE A 277 0.53 18.48 -7.45
CA PHE A 277 0.18 18.10 -6.08
C PHE A 277 -1.27 17.64 -6.04
N ASN A 278 -1.48 16.33 -6.03
CA ASN A 278 -2.80 15.71 -5.87
C ASN A 278 -2.84 14.89 -4.57
N PRO A 279 -3.48 15.40 -3.50
CA PRO A 279 -3.46 14.74 -2.19
C PRO A 279 -4.16 13.38 -2.20
N ASN A 280 -5.19 13.17 -3.03
CA ASN A 280 -5.87 11.88 -3.12
C ASN A 280 -4.94 10.83 -3.75
N LEU A 281 -4.23 11.19 -4.83
CA LEU A 281 -3.26 10.28 -5.45
C LEU A 281 -2.04 10.03 -4.58
N LEU A 282 -1.61 11.02 -3.78
CA LEU A 282 -0.56 10.80 -2.78
C LEU A 282 -1.01 9.87 -1.65
N GLU A 283 -2.28 9.96 -1.23
CA GLU A 283 -2.86 9.03 -0.24
C GLU A 283 -2.82 7.60 -0.76
N ASP A 284 -3.29 7.38 -2.00
CA ASP A 284 -3.23 6.10 -2.68
C ASP A 284 -1.79 5.59 -2.83
N PHE A 285 -0.86 6.48 -3.20
CA PHE A 285 0.55 6.16 -3.39
C PHE A 285 1.22 5.70 -2.09
N TYR A 286 1.07 6.44 -0.99
CA TYR A 286 1.66 6.04 0.29
C TYR A 286 0.96 4.83 0.92
N SER A 287 -0.36 4.69 0.73
CA SER A 287 -1.06 3.45 1.09
C SER A 287 -0.48 2.25 0.34
N CYS A 288 -0.25 2.39 -0.97
CA CYS A 288 0.35 1.34 -1.79
C CYS A 288 1.78 1.03 -1.34
N GLN A 289 2.59 2.06 -1.06
CA GLN A 289 3.94 1.87 -0.54
C GLN A 289 3.97 1.01 0.71
N ALA A 290 3.05 1.23 1.66
CA ALA A 290 2.97 0.45 2.89
C ALA A 290 2.63 -1.04 2.64
N ASP A 291 1.93 -1.33 1.55
CA ASP A 291 1.47 -2.68 1.17
C ASP A 291 2.49 -3.48 0.35
N LEU A 292 3.54 -2.85 -0.19
CA LEU A 292 4.51 -3.52 -1.05
C LEU A 292 5.39 -4.54 -0.31
N ILE A 293 5.92 -5.50 -1.08
CA ILE A 293 6.91 -6.47 -0.59
C ILE A 293 8.21 -5.73 -0.24
N GLU A 294 8.65 -4.81 -1.10
CA GLU A 294 9.80 -3.93 -0.85
C GLU A 294 9.38 -2.45 -0.95
N PRO A 295 9.03 -1.78 0.17
CA PRO A 295 8.51 -0.41 0.16
C PRO A 295 9.58 0.67 -0.13
N SER A 296 10.86 0.31 -0.16
CA SER A 296 11.98 1.24 -0.24
C SER A 296 12.37 1.65 -1.67
N THR A 297 11.95 0.89 -2.68
CA THR A 297 12.36 1.11 -4.08
C THR A 297 11.43 2.08 -4.80
N ILE A 298 11.62 3.38 -4.56
CA ILE A 298 10.97 4.46 -5.34
C ILE A 298 11.95 5.00 -6.38
N ARG A 299 11.50 5.19 -7.62
CA ARG A 299 12.31 5.78 -8.69
C ARG A 299 11.49 6.74 -9.53
N GLU A 300 12.11 7.84 -9.92
CA GLU A 300 11.54 8.72 -10.93
C GLU A 300 11.70 8.11 -12.32
N LYS A 301 10.59 8.00 -13.07
CA LYS A 301 10.58 7.46 -14.44
C LYS A 301 9.70 8.27 -15.38
N PHE A 302 10.06 8.25 -16.66
CA PHE A 302 9.31 8.93 -17.70
C PHE A 302 8.14 8.08 -18.21
N HIS A 303 7.05 8.76 -18.52
CA HIS A 303 5.87 8.20 -19.17
C HIS A 303 5.40 9.17 -20.25
N GLY A 304 5.17 8.64 -21.46
CA GLY A 304 4.61 9.38 -22.58
C GLY A 304 3.21 8.88 -22.87
N THR A 305 2.29 9.80 -23.13
CA THR A 305 0.89 9.54 -23.48
C THR A 305 0.33 10.77 -24.19
N ASP A 306 -0.84 10.63 -24.80
CA ASP A 306 -1.57 11.73 -25.42
C ASP A 306 -2.04 12.79 -24.40
N SER A 307 -2.41 13.97 -24.93
CA SER A 307 -2.83 15.13 -24.14
C SER A 307 -4.09 14.90 -23.31
N GLU A 308 -5.03 14.08 -23.78
CA GLU A 308 -6.27 13.79 -23.06
C GLU A 308 -5.99 12.89 -21.85
N ALA A 309 -5.18 11.85 -22.05
CA ALA A 309 -4.74 10.94 -21.01
C ALA A 309 -3.94 11.65 -19.91
N ILE A 310 -3.11 12.65 -20.23
CA ILE A 310 -2.38 13.44 -19.21
C ILE A 310 -3.34 14.06 -18.20
N ASN A 311 -4.39 14.75 -18.68
CA ASN A 311 -5.37 15.39 -17.81
C ASN A 311 -6.14 14.37 -16.95
N ALA A 312 -6.48 13.22 -17.53
CA ALA A 312 -7.12 12.13 -16.79
C ALA A 312 -6.20 11.55 -15.70
N ILE A 313 -4.90 11.37 -16.01
CA ILE A 313 -3.91 10.81 -15.08
C ILE A 313 -3.66 11.74 -13.90
N ILE A 314 -3.48 13.05 -14.11
CA ILE A 314 -3.24 13.99 -13.01
C ILE A 314 -4.45 14.14 -12.09
N LEU A 315 -5.66 13.96 -12.63
CA LEU A 315 -6.90 14.10 -11.88
C LEU A 315 -7.27 12.82 -11.12
N ASN A 316 -7.24 11.67 -11.82
CA ASN A 316 -7.82 10.41 -11.36
C ASN A 316 -6.79 9.29 -11.19
N GLY A 317 -5.52 9.53 -11.50
CA GLY A 317 -4.47 8.53 -11.47
C GLY A 317 -4.40 7.70 -12.76
N PHE A 318 -3.41 6.81 -12.81
CA PHE A 318 -3.25 5.89 -13.93
C PHE A 318 -4.38 4.87 -13.98
N ARG A 319 -4.59 4.28 -15.17
CA ARG A 319 -5.55 3.20 -15.37
C ARG A 319 -4.87 2.04 -16.08
N LEU A 320 -5.24 0.82 -15.71
CA LEU A 320 -4.82 -0.36 -16.45
C LEU A 320 -5.59 -0.42 -17.78
N PRO A 321 -4.98 -0.95 -18.85
CA PRO A 321 -5.69 -1.17 -20.11
C PRO A 321 -6.85 -2.16 -19.91
N ILE A 322 -8.04 -1.79 -20.37
CA ILE A 322 -9.28 -2.56 -20.20
C ILE A 322 -9.36 -3.71 -21.23
N ASN A 323 -8.84 -3.49 -22.44
CA ASN A 323 -8.98 -4.40 -23.57
C ASN A 323 -7.62 -4.98 -24.02
N ASP A 324 -7.63 -6.23 -24.48
CA ASP A 324 -6.46 -6.95 -25.04
C ASP A 324 -6.20 -6.64 -26.53
N THR A 325 -6.71 -5.52 -27.04
CA THR A 325 -6.57 -5.16 -28.47
C THR A 325 -5.13 -4.85 -28.87
N GLN A 326 -4.25 -4.56 -27.91
CA GLN A 326 -2.82 -4.31 -28.13
C GLN A 326 -1.99 -5.35 -27.41
N VAL A 327 -1.17 -6.08 -28.16
CA VAL A 327 -0.18 -7.01 -27.59
C VAL A 327 0.93 -6.19 -26.94
N ARG A 328 1.10 -6.35 -25.63
CA ARG A 328 2.13 -5.67 -24.84
C ARG A 328 3.14 -6.70 -24.32
N MET A 329 4.44 -6.42 -24.47
CA MET A 329 5.51 -7.38 -24.17
C MET A 329 5.45 -7.92 -22.73
N PHE A 330 4.94 -7.14 -21.79
CA PHE A 330 4.84 -7.50 -20.37
C PHE A 330 3.40 -7.40 -19.88
N GLY A 331 2.42 -7.67 -20.73
CA GLY A 331 1.00 -7.70 -20.36
C GLY A 331 0.40 -6.36 -19.94
N ARG A 332 -0.68 -6.43 -19.16
CA ARG A 332 -1.61 -5.32 -18.86
C ARG A 332 -1.13 -4.51 -17.67
N GLY A 333 -0.04 -3.78 -17.85
CA GLY A 333 0.52 -2.86 -16.86
C GLY A 333 0.65 -1.43 -17.38
N ILE A 334 1.14 -0.56 -16.51
CA ILE A 334 1.52 0.82 -16.82
C ILE A 334 3.04 0.83 -17.02
N TYR A 335 3.48 1.36 -18.15
CA TYR A 335 4.85 1.27 -18.62
C TYR A 335 5.58 2.59 -18.40
N PHE A 336 6.81 2.49 -17.92
CA PHE A 336 7.71 3.61 -17.70
C PHE A 336 9.11 3.31 -18.25
N ALA A 337 9.88 4.35 -18.52
CA ALA A 337 11.24 4.24 -19.03
C ALA A 337 12.22 5.13 -18.24
N THR A 338 13.50 4.77 -18.25
CA THR A 338 14.56 5.67 -17.81
C THR A 338 14.81 6.77 -18.84
N ASP A 339 14.72 6.44 -20.12
CA ASP A 339 15.07 7.35 -21.22
C ASP A 339 13.89 8.25 -21.61
N SER A 340 14.04 9.56 -21.42
CA SER A 340 13.04 10.58 -21.77
C SER A 340 12.66 10.48 -23.26
N SER A 341 13.67 10.38 -24.12
CA SER A 341 13.52 10.23 -25.57
C SER A 341 12.74 8.98 -25.99
N LYS A 342 12.75 7.90 -25.19
CA LYS A 342 11.96 6.71 -25.48
C LYS A 342 10.49 7.00 -25.26
N SER A 343 10.15 7.58 -24.11
CA SER A 343 8.79 7.99 -23.76
C SER A 343 8.27 9.11 -24.65
N ALA A 344 9.15 9.93 -25.24
CA ALA A 344 8.77 11.04 -26.09
C ALA A 344 8.40 10.66 -27.54
N GLN A 345 8.61 9.41 -27.94
CA GLN A 345 8.30 8.98 -29.31
C GLN A 345 6.81 9.14 -29.63
N ASP A 346 6.50 9.58 -30.85
CA ASP A 346 5.13 9.87 -31.32
C ASP A 346 4.17 8.71 -31.17
N VAL A 347 4.66 7.46 -31.25
CA VAL A 347 3.86 6.25 -31.03
C VAL A 347 3.24 6.18 -29.63
N TYR A 348 3.80 6.92 -28.67
CA TYR A 348 3.30 7.00 -27.28
C TYR A 348 2.64 8.34 -27.00
N THR A 349 3.21 9.44 -27.49
CA THR A 349 2.71 10.79 -27.17
C THR A 349 1.59 11.26 -28.10
N GLU A 350 1.40 10.61 -29.26
CA GLU A 350 0.46 11.02 -30.30
C GLU A 350 0.60 12.52 -30.67
N GLY A 351 1.84 13.03 -30.64
CA GLY A 351 2.15 14.44 -30.92
C GLY A 351 1.77 15.42 -29.82
N SER A 352 1.45 14.95 -28.60
CA SER A 352 1.13 15.82 -27.45
C SER A 352 2.29 16.76 -27.09
N ASN A 353 3.52 16.37 -27.40
CA ASN A 353 4.75 17.01 -26.97
C ASN A 353 4.82 17.26 -25.45
N VAL A 354 4.24 16.32 -24.69
CA VAL A 354 4.24 16.33 -23.23
C VAL A 354 4.73 14.99 -22.69
N LEU A 355 5.55 15.07 -21.64
CA LEU A 355 6.00 13.93 -20.85
C LEU A 355 5.51 14.09 -19.41
N LEU A 356 5.23 12.96 -18.76
CA LEU A 356 5.12 12.88 -17.32
C LEU A 356 6.43 12.35 -16.73
N LEU A 357 6.92 13.00 -15.67
CA LEU A 357 7.92 12.42 -14.78
C LEU A 357 7.20 12.00 -13.50
N CYS A 358 7.26 10.71 -13.20
CA CYS A 358 6.45 10.09 -12.15
C CYS A 358 7.34 9.49 -11.08
N ASP A 359 6.94 9.60 -9.82
CA ASP A 359 7.46 8.74 -8.76
C ASP A 359 6.82 7.36 -8.92
N VAL A 360 7.65 6.32 -9.08
CA VAL A 360 7.18 4.95 -9.29
C VAL A 360 7.71 4.04 -8.18
N LEU A 361 6.79 3.42 -7.46
CA LEU A 361 7.03 2.39 -6.47
C LEU A 361 7.29 1.05 -7.19
N LEU A 362 8.55 0.82 -7.56
CA LEU A 362 8.96 -0.42 -8.24
C LEU A 362 8.94 -1.62 -7.30
N GLY A 363 9.19 -1.37 -6.01
CA GLY A 363 9.33 -2.39 -4.99
C GLY A 363 10.25 -3.54 -5.36
N LYS A 364 9.81 -4.78 -5.13
CA LYS A 364 10.56 -5.98 -5.48
C LYS A 364 10.35 -6.30 -6.95
N GLU A 365 11.32 -5.93 -7.77
CA GLU A 365 11.25 -6.08 -9.22
C GLU A 365 11.49 -7.53 -9.68
N MET A 366 10.64 -8.03 -10.57
CA MET A 366 10.92 -9.24 -11.35
C MET A 366 11.74 -8.85 -12.58
N LYS A 367 13.02 -9.22 -12.61
CA LYS A 367 13.86 -9.04 -13.80
C LYS A 367 13.42 -10.01 -14.90
N VAL A 368 13.13 -9.50 -16.09
CA VAL A 368 12.76 -10.30 -17.28
C VAL A 368 13.64 -9.96 -18.47
N LEU A 369 14.17 -10.97 -19.16
CA LEU A 369 15.05 -10.77 -20.32
C LEU A 369 14.33 -10.96 -21.67
N SER A 370 13.09 -11.44 -21.62
CA SER A 370 12.24 -11.72 -22.76
C SER A 370 10.77 -11.42 -22.44
N PRO A 371 9.89 -11.27 -23.45
CA PRO A 371 8.50 -10.89 -23.24
C PRO A 371 7.72 -11.90 -22.37
N LYS A 372 6.85 -11.37 -21.51
CA LYS A 372 5.84 -12.10 -20.75
C LYS A 372 4.46 -11.48 -21.01
N TYR A 373 3.84 -11.87 -22.12
CA TYR A 373 2.61 -11.24 -22.64
C TYR A 373 1.39 -11.31 -21.71
N ASN A 374 1.31 -12.31 -20.83
CA ASN A 374 0.12 -12.56 -20.00
C ASN A 374 0.28 -12.08 -18.54
N MET A 375 1.12 -11.07 -18.30
CA MET A 375 1.33 -10.53 -16.97
C MET A 375 0.21 -9.56 -16.56
N ASN A 376 -0.17 -9.63 -15.28
CA ASN A 376 -1.15 -8.77 -14.63
C ASN A 376 -0.89 -8.73 -13.11
N LEU A 377 -1.70 -7.98 -12.36
CA LEU A 377 -1.55 -7.79 -10.92
C LEU A 377 -1.60 -9.09 -10.11
N GLU A 378 -2.51 -10.00 -10.46
CA GLU A 378 -2.62 -11.29 -9.77
C GLU A 378 -1.39 -12.15 -10.04
N THR A 379 -0.94 -12.22 -11.31
CA THR A 379 0.23 -13.00 -11.69
C THR A 379 1.51 -12.50 -11.02
N ILE A 380 1.76 -11.18 -11.01
CA ILE A 380 2.98 -10.63 -10.41
C ILE A 380 3.01 -10.85 -8.89
N LYS A 381 1.86 -10.67 -8.21
CA LYS A 381 1.72 -10.93 -6.77
C LYS A 381 1.92 -12.40 -6.43
N ASN A 382 1.35 -13.32 -7.21
CA ASN A 382 1.53 -14.76 -7.02
C ASN A 382 2.98 -15.20 -7.21
N LEU A 383 3.74 -14.51 -8.06
CA LEU A 383 5.18 -14.72 -8.23
C LEU A 383 6.02 -14.08 -7.12
N GLY A 384 5.41 -13.31 -6.21
CA GLY A 384 6.09 -12.67 -5.09
C GLY A 384 6.95 -11.48 -5.51
N TYR A 385 6.46 -10.68 -6.46
CA TYR A 385 7.08 -9.44 -6.93
C TYR A 385 6.05 -8.30 -6.97
N ASP A 386 6.53 -7.07 -6.94
CA ASP A 386 5.71 -5.85 -6.96
C ASP A 386 5.64 -5.23 -8.38
N SER A 387 6.61 -5.51 -9.24
CA SER A 387 6.70 -4.95 -10.59
C SER A 387 7.58 -5.80 -11.51
N ILE A 388 7.68 -5.41 -12.79
CA ILE A 388 8.65 -5.94 -13.74
C ILE A 388 9.72 -4.91 -14.04
N PHE A 389 10.97 -5.38 -14.14
CA PHE A 389 12.09 -4.67 -14.74
C PHE A 389 12.60 -5.44 -15.97
N ALA A 390 12.48 -4.85 -17.14
CA ALA A 390 13.10 -5.33 -18.37
C ALA A 390 14.37 -4.51 -18.62
N PRO A 391 15.58 -5.10 -18.50
CA PRO A 391 16.82 -4.38 -18.69
C PRO A 391 17.06 -4.12 -20.19
N ARG A 392 17.73 -2.99 -20.45
CA ARG A 392 18.23 -2.60 -21.77
C ARG A 392 19.16 -3.66 -22.37
N ASP A 393 19.35 -3.57 -23.68
CA ASP A 393 20.25 -4.42 -24.47
C ASP A 393 19.94 -5.93 -24.39
N THR A 394 18.66 -6.28 -24.31
CA THR A 394 18.18 -7.69 -24.26
C THR A 394 17.50 -8.16 -25.54
N ARG A 395 17.61 -7.41 -26.64
CA ARG A 395 17.01 -7.78 -27.95
C ARG A 395 17.47 -9.14 -28.47
N ASN A 396 18.69 -9.57 -28.16
CA ASN A 396 19.20 -10.91 -28.50
C ASN A 396 18.40 -12.06 -27.85
N GLN A 397 17.65 -11.76 -26.79
CA GLN A 397 16.77 -12.69 -26.08
C GLN A 397 15.28 -12.40 -26.36
N GLY A 398 14.99 -11.54 -27.35
CA GLY A 398 13.63 -11.08 -27.67
C GLY A 398 13.11 -9.97 -26.74
N GLY A 399 13.95 -9.46 -25.83
CA GLY A 399 13.61 -8.38 -24.91
C GLY A 399 13.70 -6.99 -25.54
N VAL A 400 14.13 -6.01 -24.75
CA VAL A 400 14.05 -4.59 -25.08
C VAL A 400 15.42 -3.98 -25.39
N LEU A 401 15.46 -2.95 -26.23
CA LEU A 401 16.68 -2.18 -26.47
C LEU A 401 16.97 -1.22 -25.31
N PHE A 402 15.93 -0.56 -24.83
CA PHE A 402 15.98 0.36 -23.70
C PHE A 402 15.14 -0.19 -22.58
N ASP A 403 15.50 0.10 -21.34
CA ASP A 403 14.81 -0.46 -20.19
C ASP A 403 13.31 -0.10 -20.14
N GLU A 404 12.55 -0.98 -19.48
CA GLU A 404 11.14 -0.76 -19.17
C GLU A 404 10.85 -1.20 -17.74
N PHE A 405 10.00 -0.43 -17.10
CA PHE A 405 9.48 -0.70 -15.77
C PHE A 405 7.96 -0.80 -15.89
N VAL A 406 7.39 -1.89 -15.39
CA VAL A 406 5.96 -2.15 -15.52
C VAL A 406 5.34 -2.43 -14.16
N ILE A 407 4.39 -1.58 -13.77
CA ILE A 407 3.57 -1.75 -12.57
C ILE A 407 2.18 -2.25 -12.95
N TYR A 408 1.52 -2.95 -12.02
CA TYR A 408 0.19 -3.52 -12.25
C TYR A 408 -0.85 -3.06 -11.24
N ASP A 409 -0.47 -2.26 -10.24
CA ASP A 409 -1.37 -1.51 -9.38
C ASP A 409 -1.19 -0.02 -9.72
N PRO A 410 -2.21 0.69 -10.23
CA PRO A 410 -2.09 2.10 -10.56
C PRO A 410 -1.63 3.00 -9.43
N ARG A 411 -1.89 2.60 -8.17
CA ARG A 411 -1.45 3.33 -6.98
C ARG A 411 0.08 3.33 -6.81
N GLN A 412 0.81 2.47 -7.53
CA GLN A 412 2.28 2.46 -7.51
C GLN A 412 2.92 3.66 -8.23
N ALA A 413 2.15 4.49 -8.96
CA ALA A 413 2.69 5.64 -9.66
C ALA A 413 2.00 6.95 -9.28
N TYR A 414 2.81 7.96 -8.99
CA TYR A 414 2.36 9.31 -8.75
C TYR A 414 2.90 10.26 -9.83
N PRO A 415 2.04 10.92 -10.62
CA PRO A 415 2.49 11.90 -11.61
C PRO A 415 2.98 13.16 -10.89
N ARG A 416 4.30 13.37 -10.85
CA ARG A 416 4.92 14.48 -10.11
C ARG A 416 5.08 15.74 -10.96
N TYR A 417 5.51 15.58 -12.21
CA TYR A 417 5.74 16.70 -13.11
C TYR A 417 5.15 16.48 -14.50
N ILE A 418 4.60 17.55 -15.07
CA ILE A 418 4.19 17.66 -16.47
C ILE A 418 5.24 18.49 -17.19
N ILE A 419 5.84 17.92 -18.23
CA ILE A 419 6.97 18.51 -18.96
C ILE A 419 6.54 18.73 -20.40
N SER A 420 6.45 19.98 -20.84
CA SER A 420 6.12 20.34 -22.21
C SER A 420 7.37 20.74 -22.99
N TYR A 421 7.49 20.21 -24.20
CA TYR A 421 8.61 20.46 -25.10
C TYR A 421 8.12 20.77 -26.52
N LYS A 422 9.03 21.24 -27.38
CA LYS A 422 8.80 21.41 -28.81
C LYS A 422 10.03 20.96 -29.60
#